data_AF-A0A661VWA7-F1
#
_entry.id   AF-A0A661VWA7-F1
#
_cell.length_a   1.000
_cell.length_b   1.000
_cell.length_c   1.000
_cell.angle_alpha   90.00
_cell.angle_beta   90.00
_cell.angle_gamma   90.00
#
_symmetry.space_group_name_H-M   'P 1'
#
loop_
_entity.id
_entity.type
_entity.pdbx_description
1 polymer ?
#
loop_
_entity_poly.entity_id
_entity_poly.type
_entity_poly.pdbx_seq_one_letter_code
_entity_poly.pdbx_strand_id
1 'polypeptide(L)' 'MGRWDILARRLGAERDGLLARYSALGIGGPAEVLVIARSRDELLAAVGAARGLGRAPFSL' A
#
# COMPACT_ATOMS: atom_id res chain seq x y z
N MET A 1 1.53 -16.31 4.72
CA MET A 1 1.32 -14.85 4.83
C MET A 1 2.04 -14.20 3.68
N GLY A 2 1.32 -13.52 2.79
CA GLY A 2 1.87 -12.97 1.55
C GLY A 2 2.69 -11.71 1.77
N ARG A 3 3.52 -11.31 0.78
CA ARG A 3 4.35 -10.10 0.87
C ARG A 3 3.54 -8.83 1.16
N TRP A 4 2.31 -8.76 0.66
CA TRP A 4 1.41 -7.63 0.84
C TRP A 4 0.82 -7.56 2.25
N ASP A 5 0.57 -8.70 2.89
CA ASP A 5 0.10 -8.74 4.29
C ASP A 5 1.18 -8.24 5.26
N ILE A 6 2.43 -8.60 4.98
CA ILE A 6 3.59 -8.13 5.76
C ILE A 6 3.72 -6.61 5.60
N LEU A 7 3.62 -6.10 4.37
CA LEU A 7 3.69 -4.67 4.09
C LEU A 7 2.57 -3.90 4.80
N ALA A 8 1.32 -4.37 4.65
CA ALA A 8 0.16 -3.74 5.26
C ALA A 8 0.31 -3.65 6.78
N ARG A 9 0.71 -4.75 7.43
CA ARG A 9 0.96 -4.77 8.88
C ARG A 9 2.05 -3.81 9.31
N ARG A 10 3.15 -3.73 8.54
CA ARG A 10 4.31 -2.88 8.88
C ARG A 10 3.99 -1.38 8.77
N LEU A 11 3.07 -1.01 7.88
CA LEU A 11 2.65 0.36 7.62
C LEU A 11 1.35 0.76 8.34
N GLY A 12 0.70 -0.15 9.06
CA GLY A 12 -0.64 0.09 9.61
C GLY A 12 -1.70 0.36 8.53
N ALA A 13 -1.53 -0.25 7.36
CA ALA A 13 -2.31 0.00 6.15
C ALA A 13 -3.43 -1.03 5.96
N GLU A 14 -4.43 -0.69 5.14
CA GLU A 14 -5.54 -1.59 4.80
C GLU A 14 -5.10 -2.54 3.67
N ARG A 15 -5.34 -3.84 3.86
CA ARG A 15 -5.18 -4.87 2.81
C ARG A 15 -6.47 -4.94 2.01
N ASP A 16 -6.37 -4.95 0.67
CA ASP A 16 -7.53 -4.97 -0.24
C ASP A 16 -8.46 -3.76 -0.04
N GLY A 17 -7.89 -2.60 0.29
CA GLY A 17 -8.64 -1.38 0.55
C GLY A 17 -9.34 -0.85 -0.71
N LEU A 18 -10.63 -0.53 -0.61
CA LEU A 18 -11.46 -0.14 -1.74
C LEU A 18 -11.18 1.30 -2.20
N LEU A 19 -10.61 1.45 -3.40
CA LEU A 19 -10.32 2.76 -3.98
C LEU A 19 -11.58 3.58 -4.27
N ALA A 20 -12.70 2.92 -4.57
CA ALA A 20 -14.00 3.57 -4.76
C ALA A 20 -14.41 4.49 -3.60
N ARG A 21 -14.02 4.17 -2.35
CA ARG A 21 -14.31 5.00 -1.15
C ARG A 21 -13.66 6.39 -1.20
N TYR A 22 -12.58 6.53 -1.95
CA TYR A 22 -11.76 7.74 -2.02
C TYR A 22 -11.85 8.43 -3.39
N SER A 23 -12.64 7.88 -4.30
CA SER A 23 -12.84 8.39 -5.65
C SER A 23 -14.13 9.19 -5.73
N ALA A 24 -14.08 10.40 -6.30
CA ALA A 24 -15.28 11.23 -6.50
C ALA A 24 -16.31 10.56 -7.42
N LEU A 25 -15.86 9.66 -8.31
CA LEU A 25 -16.72 8.90 -9.21
C LEU A 25 -17.29 7.62 -8.58
N GLY A 26 -16.86 7.26 -7.36
CA GLY A 26 -17.24 6.00 -6.73
C GLY A 26 -16.70 4.75 -7.43
N ILE A 27 -15.69 4.91 -8.30
CA ILE A 27 -15.09 3.83 -9.09
C ILE A 27 -13.69 3.53 -8.57
N GLY A 28 -13.36 2.24 -8.50
CA GLY A 28 -12.03 1.73 -8.19
C GLY A 28 -12.10 0.42 -7.41
N GLY A 29 -11.40 -0.60 -7.89
CA GLY A 29 -11.30 -1.91 -7.24
C GLY A 29 -10.48 -1.89 -5.94
N PRO A 30 -10.24 -3.06 -5.33
CA PRO A 30 -9.37 -3.17 -4.18
C PRO A 30 -7.92 -2.90 -4.58
N ALA A 31 -7.20 -2.11 -3.79
CA ALA A 31 -5.76 -1.95 -3.88
C ALA A 31 -5.06 -3.02 -3.04
N GLU A 32 -3.90 -3.52 -3.49
CA GLU A 32 -3.16 -4.52 -2.71
C GLU A 32 -2.79 -3.99 -1.32
N VAL A 33 -2.39 -2.73 -1.21
CA VAL A 33 -2.17 -2.08 0.09
C VAL A 33 -2.60 -0.63 -0.03
N LEU A 34 -3.45 -0.16 0.89
CA LEU A 34 -3.95 1.21 0.94
C LEU A 34 -3.48 1.90 2.23
N VAL A 35 -2.70 2.97 2.07
CA VAL A 35 -2.14 3.77 3.17
C VAL A 35 -2.80 5.15 3.18
N ILE A 36 -3.34 5.57 4.32
CA ILE A 36 -3.77 6.96 4.56
C ILE A 36 -2.75 7.62 5.49
N ALA A 37 -1.71 8.23 4.91
CA ALA A 37 -0.68 8.91 5.68
C ALA A 37 -1.22 10.22 6.30
N ARG A 38 -1.03 10.39 7.60
CA ARG A 38 -1.40 11.58 8.37
C ARG A 38 -0.21 12.48 8.71
N SER A 39 1.00 11.99 8.47
CA SER A 39 2.24 12.71 8.70
C SER A 39 3.21 12.55 7.54
N ARG A 40 4.18 13.47 7.45
CA ARG A 40 5.29 13.38 6.50
C ARG A 40 6.08 12.09 6.69
N ASP A 41 6.29 11.68 7.93
CA ASP A 41 7.10 10.50 8.26
C ASP A 41 6.38 9.21 7.83
N GLU A 42 5.06 9.13 8.01
CA GLU A 42 4.25 8.03 7.48
C GLU A 42 4.32 7.94 5.96
N LEU A 43 4.25 9.08 5.26
CA LEU A 43 4.39 9.13 3.80
C LEU A 43 5.76 8.60 3.36
N LEU A 44 6.84 9.07 4.00
CA LEU A 44 8.20 8.63 3.69
C LEU A 44 8.39 7.13 3.97
N ALA A 45 7.85 6.62 5.07
CA ALA A 45 7.88 5.20 5.40
C ALA A 45 7.16 4.35 4.35
N ALA A 46 5.97 4.78 3.91
CA ALA A 46 5.20 4.10 2.87
C ALA A 46 5.93 4.06 1.52
N VAL A 47 6.48 5.19 1.08
CA VAL A 47 7.26 5.27 -0.17
C VAL A 47 8.52 4.40 -0.10
N GLY A 48 9.23 4.46 1.02
CA GLY A 48 10.43 3.64 1.24
C GLY A 48 10.12 2.14 1.18
N ALA A 49 9.05 1.70 1.84
CA ALA A 49 8.64 0.31 1.85
C ALA A 49 8.18 -0.17 0.45
N ALA A 50 7.45 0.66 -0.31
CA ALA A 50 7.06 0.36 -1.68
C ALA A 50 8.26 0.22 -2.62
N ARG A 51 9.26 1.11 -2.50
CA ARG A 51 10.52 1.01 -3.26
C ARG A 51 11.31 -0.24 -2.89
N GLY A 52 11.32 -0.62 -1.62
CA GLY A 52 11.95 -1.86 -1.15
C GLY A 52 11.36 -3.11 -1.81
N LEU A 53 10.05 -3.11 -2.08
CA LEU A 53 9.37 -4.19 -2.81
C LEU A 53 9.66 -4.16 -4.31
N GLY A 54 9.80 -2.97 -4.92
CA GLY A 54 10.20 -2.82 -6.32
C GLY A 54 11.63 -3.26 -6.62
N ARG A 55 12.46 -3.48 -5.58
CA ARG A 55 13.85 -3.95 -5.69
C ARG A 55 14.00 -5.46 -5.52
N ALA A 56 12.91 -6.21 -5.34
CA ALA A 56 12.94 -7.66 -5.47
C ALA A 56 13.02 -7.99 -6.98
N PRO A 57 14.16 -8.47 -7.49
CA PRO A 57 14.26 -8.86 -8.88
C PRO A 57 13.25 -9.99 -9.11
N PHE A 58 12.42 -9.83 -10.10
CA PHE A 58 11.88 -10.95 -10.85
C PHE A 58 13.08 -11.79 -11.29
N SER A 59 13.32 -12.90 -10.59
CA SER A 59 14.07 -14.01 -11.14
C SER A 59 13.20 -14.62 -12.24
N LEU A 60 13.44 -14.16 -13.47
CA LEU A 60 13.25 -14.95 -14.68
C LEU A 60 14.49 -15.81 -14.91
#